data_AF-A0A2A2LP48-F1
#
_entry.id   AF-A0A2A2LP48-F1
#
_cell.length_a   1.000
_cell.length_b   1.000
_cell.length_c   1.000
_cell.angle_alpha   90.00
_cell.angle_beta   90.00
_cell.angle_gamma   90.00
#
_symmetry.space_group_name_H-M   'P 1'
#
loop_
_entity.id
_entity.type
_entity.pdbx_description
1 polymer ?
#
loop_
_entity_poly.entity_id
_entity_poly.type
_entity_poly.pdbx_seq_one_letter_code
_entity_poly.pdbx_strand_id
1 'polypeptide(L)'
;MDEVQLSDIIFNIRYRLNNDPNWKYSRSRETRAMLALEDFKHGDEIRLQIQAERAGVIIEDWGQELVANIGTKLHLSGAVEKDGKNGVSVDPQDLLPPLDFTARVVGPSSVKLEWKPNEGVPQDIFYVVNIKQLTSSAPPDAATSLQRQQVHCSLDPSLIPSA
;
A
#
# COMPACT_ATOMS: atom_id res chain seq x y z
N MET A 1 -29.98 36.02 -6.56
CA MET A 1 -28.77 35.26 -6.95
C MET A 1 -28.87 33.99 -6.16
N ASP A 2 -29.45 32.95 -6.76
CA ASP A 2 -29.77 31.71 -6.05
C ASP A 2 -28.47 31.00 -5.71
N GLU A 3 -28.23 30.85 -4.40
CA GLU A 3 -27.20 29.99 -3.87
C GLU A 3 -27.52 28.56 -4.34
N VAL A 4 -26.68 28.00 -5.20
CA VAL A 4 -26.88 26.64 -5.71
C VAL A 4 -26.83 25.70 -4.52
N GLN A 5 -27.99 25.24 -4.05
CA GLN A 5 -28.05 24.21 -3.02
C GLN A 5 -27.54 22.91 -3.62
N LEU A 6 -26.28 22.59 -3.31
CA LEU A 6 -25.61 21.36 -3.71
C LEU A 6 -26.31 20.10 -3.17
N SER A 7 -27.21 20.25 -2.18
CA SER A 7 -27.96 19.16 -1.53
C SER A 7 -28.83 18.34 -2.50
N ASP A 8 -29.25 18.95 -3.61
CA ASP A 8 -30.16 18.32 -4.58
C ASP A 8 -29.42 17.77 -5.81
N ILE A 9 -28.09 17.90 -5.82
CA ILE A 9 -27.23 17.39 -6.89
C ILE A 9 -26.72 16.01 -6.51
N ILE A 10 -26.80 15.11 -7.47
CA ILE A 10 -26.23 13.78 -7.42
C ILE A 10 -25.04 13.75 -8.38
N PHE A 11 -23.89 13.36 -7.86
CA PHE A 11 -22.70 13.10 -8.63
C PHE A 11 -22.61 11.61 -8.96
N ASN A 12 -22.61 11.30 -10.25
CA ASN A 12 -22.30 9.97 -10.77
C ASN A 12 -20.81 9.97 -11.14
N ILE A 13 -20.03 9.07 -10.54
CA ILE A 13 -18.61 8.91 -10.81
C ILE A 13 -18.41 7.60 -11.55
N ARG A 14 -17.70 7.64 -12.68
CA ARG A 14 -17.20 6.43 -13.33
C ARG A 14 -15.68 6.38 -13.25
N TYR A 15 -15.14 5.19 -13.01
CA TYR A 15 -13.70 4.97 -12.87
C TYR A 15 -13.29 3.61 -13.44
N ARG A 16 -12.07 3.50 -13.95
CA ARG A 16 -11.51 2.27 -14.53
C ARG A 16 -9.99 2.29 -14.49
N LEU A 17 -9.35 1.13 -14.64
CA LEU A 17 -7.93 1.07 -14.94
C LEU A 17 -7.66 1.64 -16.34
N ASN A 18 -6.48 2.23 -16.54
CA ASN A 18 -6.07 2.83 -17.82
C ASN A 18 -6.32 1.90 -19.03
N ASN A 19 -6.11 0.59 -18.86
CA ASN A 19 -6.24 -0.43 -19.91
C ASN A 19 -7.49 -1.31 -19.77
N ASP A 20 -8.41 -1.02 -18.86
CA ASP A 20 -9.66 -1.77 -18.73
C ASP A 20 -10.76 -1.09 -19.55
N PRO A 21 -11.43 -1.78 -20.48
CA PRO A 21 -12.56 -1.20 -21.18
C PRO A 21 -13.79 -0.99 -20.29
N ASN A 22 -13.86 -1.67 -19.14
CA ASN A 22 -15.04 -1.68 -18.28
C ASN A 22 -15.00 -0.56 -17.23
N TRP A 23 -16.04 0.26 -17.23
CA TRP A 23 -16.24 1.29 -16.20
C TRP A 23 -16.91 0.71 -14.96
N LYS A 24 -16.37 1.05 -13.80
CA LYS A 24 -17.04 0.92 -12.50
C LYS A 24 -17.72 2.24 -12.16
N TYR A 25 -18.76 2.18 -11.34
CA TYR A 25 -19.60 3.34 -11.02
C TYR A 25 -19.72 3.53 -9.51
N SER A 26 -19.74 4.79 -9.09
CA SER A 26 -20.06 5.23 -7.74
C SER A 26 -21.01 6.42 -7.81
N ARG A 27 -21.82 6.63 -6.77
CA ARG A 27 -22.82 7.69 -6.71
C ARG A 27 -22.76 8.39 -5.36
N SER A 28 -22.70 9.71 -5.36
CA SER A 28 -22.62 10.51 -4.13
C SER A 28 -23.51 11.74 -4.22
N ARG A 29 -24.04 12.19 -3.08
CA ARG A 29 -24.67 13.52 -2.92
C ARG A 29 -23.73 14.54 -2.28
N GLU A 30 -22.56 14.07 -1.85
CA GLU A 30 -21.54 14.92 -1.28
C GLU A 30 -20.55 15.35 -2.36
N THR A 31 -19.88 16.49 -2.12
CA THR A 31 -18.77 16.95 -2.97
C THR A 31 -17.51 16.07 -2.83
N ARG A 32 -17.59 15.00 -2.04
CA ARG A 32 -16.58 13.97 -1.88
C ARG A 32 -17.20 12.61 -2.16
N ALA A 33 -16.41 11.72 -2.74
CA ALA A 33 -16.81 10.35 -3.01
C ALA A 33 -15.68 9.41 -2.65
N MET A 34 -16.01 8.32 -1.95
CA MET A 34 -15.10 7.20 -1.75
C MET A 34 -15.27 6.22 -2.91
N LEU A 35 -14.15 5.82 -3.51
CA LEU A 35 -14.13 4.80 -4.57
C LEU A 35 -13.77 3.46 -3.95
N ALA A 36 -14.51 2.41 -4.32
CA ALA A 36 -14.18 1.04 -3.95
C ALA A 36 -13.06 0.54 -4.87
N LEU A 37 -11.84 0.53 -4.33
CA LEU A 37 -10.63 0.21 -5.09
C LEU A 37 -10.14 -1.24 -4.89
N GLU A 38 -11.04 -2.17 -4.54
CA GLU A 38 -10.69 -3.54 -4.13
C GLU A 38 -9.85 -4.31 -5.17
N ASP A 39 -10.10 -4.07 -6.46
CA ASP A 39 -9.35 -4.73 -7.56
C ASP A 39 -8.13 -3.93 -8.04
N PHE A 40 -7.91 -2.73 -7.49
CA PHE A 40 -6.83 -1.85 -7.92
C PHE A 40 -5.62 -2.05 -7.02
N LYS A 41 -4.44 -2.14 -7.65
CA LYS A 41 -3.17 -2.36 -6.99
C LYS A 41 -2.40 -1.06 -6.87
N HIS A 42 -1.45 -1.06 -5.95
CA HIS A 42 -0.48 0.02 -5.87
C HIS A 42 0.21 0.22 -7.23
N GLY A 43 0.32 1.48 -7.66
CA GLY A 43 0.97 1.86 -8.92
C GLY A 43 0.06 1.76 -10.14
N ASP A 44 -1.19 1.29 -9.98
CA ASP A 44 -2.15 1.30 -11.06
C ASP A 44 -2.55 2.74 -11.41
N GLU A 45 -2.62 3.03 -12.70
CA GLU A 45 -3.20 4.27 -13.22
C GLU A 45 -4.70 4.06 -13.47
N ILE A 46 -5.51 4.95 -12.90
CA ILE A 46 -6.95 4.98 -13.08
C ILE A 46 -7.39 6.21 -13.86
N ARG A 47 -8.42 6.03 -14.67
CA ARG A 47 -9.15 7.08 -15.37
C ARG A 47 -10.50 7.25 -14.69
N LEU A 48 -10.91 8.49 -14.42
CA LEU A 48 -12.20 8.79 -13.79
C LEU A 48 -12.88 10.01 -14.39
N GLN A 49 -14.21 9.99 -14.40
CA GLN A 49 -15.06 11.08 -14.88
C GLN A 49 -16.27 11.26 -13.95
N ILE A 50 -16.81 12.46 -13.93
CA ILE A 50 -17.93 12.85 -13.08
C ILE A 50 -19.03 13.41 -13.98
N GLN A 51 -20.27 13.05 -13.68
CA GLN A 51 -21.49 13.55 -14.28
C GLN A 51 -22.40 14.05 -13.14
N ALA A 52 -23.13 15.14 -13.37
CA ALA A 52 -24.05 15.68 -12.37
C ALA A 52 -25.52 15.56 -12.83
N GLU A 53 -26.36 15.14 -11.90
CA GLU A 53 -27.79 14.93 -12.08
C GLU A 53 -28.58 15.69 -11.00
N ARG A 54 -29.70 16.30 -11.38
CA ARG A 54 -30.66 16.90 -10.45
C ARG A 54 -32.07 16.44 -10.80
N ALA A 55 -32.79 15.89 -9.82
CA ALA A 55 -34.16 15.41 -9.98
C ALA A 55 -34.37 14.48 -11.19
N GLY A 56 -33.41 13.59 -11.49
CA GLY A 56 -33.48 12.67 -12.63
C GLY A 56 -32.99 13.25 -13.96
N VAL A 57 -32.61 14.53 -14.00
CA VAL A 57 -32.14 15.22 -15.20
C VAL A 57 -30.63 15.43 -15.12
N ILE A 58 -29.90 15.02 -16.16
CA ILE A 58 -28.47 15.31 -16.30
C ILE A 58 -28.31 16.81 -16.52
N ILE A 59 -27.66 17.49 -15.57
CA ILE A 59 -27.36 18.92 -15.62
C ILE A 59 -25.94 19.19 -16.13
N GLU A 60 -25.05 18.21 -16.01
CA GLU A 60 -23.71 18.23 -16.58
C GLU A 60 -23.38 16.80 -17.02
N ASP A 61 -23.08 16.61 -18.31
CA ASP A 61 -22.67 15.29 -18.82
C ASP A 61 -21.25 14.94 -18.35
N TRP A 62 -20.75 13.75 -18.69
CA TRP A 62 -19.42 13.28 -18.31
C TRP A 62 -18.34 14.34 -18.62
N GLY A 63 -17.74 14.87 -17.56
CA GLY A 63 -16.66 15.84 -17.64
C GLY A 63 -15.36 15.27 -18.20
N GLN A 64 -14.30 16.08 -18.16
CA GLN A 64 -12.98 15.66 -18.60
C GLN A 64 -12.48 14.41 -17.83
N GLU A 65 -11.81 13.50 -18.54
CA GLU A 65 -11.18 12.35 -17.91
C GLU A 65 -9.99 12.79 -17.06
N LEU A 66 -10.07 12.50 -15.77
CA LEU A 66 -9.01 12.72 -14.80
C LEU A 66 -8.18 11.44 -14.68
N VAL A 67 -6.86 11.59 -14.62
CA VAL A 67 -5.91 10.48 -14.47
C VAL A 67 -5.32 10.56 -13.06
N ALA A 68 -5.39 9.45 -12.33
CA ALA A 68 -4.83 9.34 -10.99
C ALA A 68 -4.06 8.03 -10.82
N ASN A 69 -3.01 8.05 -9.99
CA ASN A 69 -2.27 6.84 -9.62
C ASN A 69 -2.74 6.34 -8.26
N ILE A 70 -2.91 5.04 -8.12
CA ILE A 70 -3.28 4.41 -6.85
C ILE A 70 -2.03 4.27 -5.98
N GLY A 71 -1.97 5.09 -4.93
CA GLY A 71 -1.04 4.92 -3.83
C GLY A 71 -1.63 3.99 -2.77
N THR A 72 -0.84 3.05 -2.27
CA THR A 72 -1.15 2.37 -1.01
C THR A 72 -0.40 3.06 0.11
N LYS A 73 -1.07 3.28 1.23
CA LYS A 73 -0.46 3.73 2.46
C LYS A 73 -0.43 2.56 3.42
N LEU A 74 0.76 2.06 3.74
CA LEU A 74 0.93 1.07 4.79
C LEU A 74 0.77 1.78 6.14
N HIS A 75 -0.28 1.46 6.87
CA HIS A 75 -0.41 1.90 8.25
C HIS A 75 0.34 0.93 9.15
N LEU A 76 1.48 1.37 9.67
CA LEU A 76 2.22 0.64 10.71
C LEU A 76 1.60 1.00 12.05
N SER A 77 0.77 0.10 12.57
CA SER A 77 0.14 0.25 13.89
C SER A 77 1.18 0.04 15.00
N GLY A 78 1.85 1.12 15.40
CA GLY A 78 2.84 1.14 16.47
C GLY A 78 3.86 2.29 16.34
N ALA A 79 4.09 2.76 15.12
CA ALA A 79 5.06 3.78 14.84
C ALA A 79 4.48 5.15 15.24
N VAL A 80 5.14 5.86 16.14
CA VAL A 80 4.73 7.21 16.56
C VAL A 80 5.32 8.22 15.58
N GLU A 81 4.47 9.01 14.90
CA GLU A 81 4.94 10.16 14.14
C GLU A 81 5.72 11.11 15.06
N LYS A 82 6.70 11.86 14.54
CA LYS A 82 7.42 12.90 15.31
C LYS A 82 6.49 13.91 16.02
N ASP A 83 5.23 14.02 15.59
CA ASP A 83 4.20 14.90 16.15
C ASP A 83 3.25 14.19 17.16
N GLY A 84 3.58 12.98 17.63
CA GLY A 84 2.83 12.30 18.70
C GLY A 84 1.51 11.66 18.26
N LYS A 85 1.29 11.49 16.96
CA LYS A 85 0.17 10.70 16.43
C LYS A 85 0.58 9.24 16.28
N ASN A 86 -0.26 8.34 16.79
CA ASN A 86 -0.10 6.90 16.60
C ASN A 86 -0.34 6.54 15.13
N GLY A 87 0.65 5.88 14.53
CA GLY A 87 0.60 5.33 13.18
C GLY A 87 1.46 6.15 12.21
N VAL A 88 2.58 5.59 11.77
CA VAL A 88 3.30 6.11 10.61
C VAL A 88 2.66 5.49 9.37
N SER A 89 2.16 6.37 8.50
CA SER A 89 1.73 6.01 7.17
C SER A 89 2.94 6.02 6.24
N VAL A 90 3.42 4.84 5.85
CA VAL A 90 4.59 4.68 4.99
C VAL A 90 4.09 4.30 3.60
N ASP A 91 4.58 4.96 2.56
CA ASP A 91 4.38 4.45 1.20
C ASP A 91 5.23 3.18 1.05
N PRO A 92 4.68 2.03 0.63
CA PRO A 92 5.47 0.84 0.36
C PRO A 92 6.64 1.05 -0.63
N GLN A 93 6.59 2.08 -1.48
CA GLN A 93 7.69 2.47 -2.36
C GLN A 93 8.85 3.14 -1.62
N ASP A 94 8.58 3.72 -0.44
CA ASP A 94 9.60 4.28 0.43
C ASP A 94 10.29 3.19 1.28
N LEU A 95 9.77 1.94 1.27
CA LEU A 95 10.41 0.82 1.94
C LEU A 95 11.56 0.27 1.11
N LEU A 96 12.76 0.69 1.48
CA LEU A 96 13.98 0.21 0.87
C LEU A 96 14.39 -1.17 1.44
N PRO A 97 14.99 -2.05 0.63
CA PRO A 97 15.46 -3.36 1.10
C PRO A 97 16.55 -3.20 2.19
N PRO A 98 16.69 -4.18 3.10
CA PRO A 98 17.77 -4.18 4.07
C PRO A 98 19.14 -4.27 3.36
N LEU A 99 20.13 -3.65 3.96
CA LEU A 99 21.51 -3.59 3.48
C LEU A 99 22.36 -4.72 4.08
N ASP A 100 23.51 -5.00 3.48
CA ASP A 100 24.54 -5.90 4.00
C ASP A 100 24.02 -7.29 4.44
N PHE A 101 23.06 -7.86 3.72
CA PHE A 101 22.52 -9.18 4.04
C PHE A 101 23.60 -10.26 3.94
N THR A 102 23.82 -10.99 5.03
CA THR A 102 24.73 -12.13 5.09
C THR A 102 24.06 -13.32 5.76
N ALA A 103 24.38 -14.52 5.25
CA ALA A 103 23.93 -15.79 5.81
C ALA A 103 25.16 -16.65 6.10
N ARG A 104 25.29 -17.12 7.35
CA ARG A 104 26.42 -17.93 7.81
C ARG A 104 25.93 -19.23 8.43
N VAL A 105 26.41 -20.36 7.94
CA VAL A 105 26.14 -21.66 8.56
C VAL A 105 26.87 -21.71 9.91
N VAL A 106 26.12 -21.85 11.00
CA VAL A 106 26.66 -21.95 12.37
C VAL A 106 26.54 -23.37 12.94
N GLY A 107 25.84 -24.26 12.24
CA GLY A 107 25.74 -25.67 12.56
C GLY A 107 25.01 -26.47 11.47
N PRO A 108 24.92 -27.81 11.62
CA PRO A 108 24.33 -28.69 10.60
C PRO A 108 22.87 -28.39 10.25
N SER A 109 22.13 -27.73 11.14
CA SER A 109 20.72 -27.35 10.98
C SER A 109 20.48 -25.89 11.37
N SER A 110 21.52 -25.06 11.35
CA SER A 110 21.44 -23.68 11.87
C SER A 110 22.20 -22.70 10.98
N VAL A 111 21.52 -21.62 10.62
CA VAL A 111 22.06 -20.51 9.84
C VAL A 111 21.82 -19.23 10.62
N LYS A 112 22.86 -18.43 10.79
CA LYS A 112 22.76 -17.06 11.29
C LYS A 112 22.53 -16.14 10.10
N LEU A 113 21.47 -15.32 10.19
CA LEU A 113 21.15 -14.29 9.22
C LEU A 113 21.44 -12.93 9.85
N GLU A 114 22.16 -12.07 9.15
CA GLU A 114 22.53 -10.73 9.61
C GLU A 114 22.27 -9.73 8.48
N TRP A 115 21.73 -8.55 8.81
CA TRP A 115 21.48 -7.47 7.88
C TRP A 115 21.49 -6.13 8.61
N LYS A 116 21.52 -5.02 7.87
CA LYS A 116 21.38 -3.66 8.37
C LYS A 116 20.09 -3.02 7.86
N PRO A 117 19.37 -2.24 8.69
CA PRO A 117 18.29 -1.38 8.19
C PRO A 117 18.79 -0.39 7.14
N ASN A 118 17.91 -0.02 6.21
CA ASN A 118 18.22 1.05 5.27
C ASN A 118 18.01 2.42 5.92
N GLU A 119 18.73 3.44 5.47
CA GLU A 119 18.57 4.80 5.98
C GLU A 119 17.19 5.35 5.60
N GLY A 120 16.53 6.02 6.55
CA GLY A 120 15.19 6.58 6.34
C GLY A 120 14.02 5.60 6.55
N VAL A 121 14.30 4.31 6.81
CA VAL A 121 13.24 3.35 7.14
C VAL A 121 12.79 3.56 8.60
N PRO A 122 11.47 3.59 8.90
CA PRO A 122 10.97 3.75 10.26
C PRO A 122 11.47 2.65 11.20
N GLN A 123 11.66 2.99 12.48
CA GLN A 123 12.17 2.04 13.49
C GLN A 123 11.16 0.96 13.91
N ASP A 124 9.87 1.14 13.58
CA ASP A 124 8.80 0.21 13.92
C ASP A 124 8.30 -0.53 12.66
N ILE A 125 9.23 -1.23 12.01
CA ILE A 125 8.93 -2.11 10.88
C ILE A 125 9.30 -3.57 11.22
N PHE A 126 8.65 -4.49 10.53
CA PHE A 126 8.99 -5.90 10.56
C PHE A 126 9.64 -6.29 9.23
N TYR A 127 10.69 -7.10 9.30
CA TYR A 127 11.29 -7.71 8.12
C TYR A 127 10.62 -9.05 7.83
N VAL A 128 10.39 -9.33 6.55
CA VAL A 128 9.89 -10.64 6.09
C VAL A 128 11.05 -11.43 5.54
N VAL A 129 11.38 -12.55 6.20
CA VAL A 129 12.39 -13.49 5.73
C VAL A 129 11.70 -14.68 5.08
N ASN A 130 12.06 -14.97 3.83
CA ASN A 130 11.57 -16.12 3.09
C ASN A 130 12.70 -17.13 2.89
N ILE A 131 12.54 -18.33 3.44
CA ILE A 131 13.51 -19.42 3.32
C ILE A 131 12.90 -20.48 2.41
N LYS A 132 13.56 -20.77 1.29
CA LYS A 132 13.15 -21.80 0.33
C LYS A 132 14.14 -22.95 0.40
N GLN A 133 13.65 -24.15 0.72
CA GLN A 133 14.50 -25.34 0.66
C GLN A 133 14.70 -25.75 -0.81
N LEU A 134 15.94 -25.69 -1.30
CA LEU A 134 16.31 -26.19 -2.61
C LEU A 134 16.75 -27.65 -2.45
N THR A 135 15.90 -28.62 -2.83
CA THR A 135 16.29 -30.02 -2.93
C THR A 135 16.82 -30.30 -4.34
N SER A 136 18.00 -30.92 -4.46
CA SER A 136 18.63 -31.15 -5.78
C SER A 136 17.85 -32.08 -6.72
N SER A 137 16.84 -32.79 -6.22
CA SER A 137 16.03 -33.77 -6.95
C SER A 137 14.61 -33.29 -7.26
N ALA A 138 14.24 -32.06 -6.92
CA ALA A 138 12.91 -31.54 -7.19
C ALA A 138 12.82 -31.06 -8.65
N PRO A 139 11.82 -31.51 -9.44
CA PRO A 139 11.56 -30.92 -10.75
C PRO A 139 11.30 -29.41 -10.65
N PRO A 140 11.55 -28.62 -11.70
CA PRO A 140 11.43 -27.16 -11.69
C PRO A 140 10.06 -26.62 -11.23
N ASP A 141 9.01 -27.44 -11.35
CA ASP A 141 7.63 -27.11 -10.93
C ASP A 141 7.20 -27.74 -9.61
N ALA A 142 8.10 -28.45 -8.91
CA ALA A 142 7.79 -29.03 -7.62
C ALA A 142 7.66 -27.94 -6.56
N ALA A 143 6.58 -28.00 -5.79
CA ALA A 143 6.35 -27.15 -4.64
C ALA A 143 7.42 -27.40 -3.57
N THR A 144 8.52 -26.64 -3.63
CA THR A 144 9.50 -26.56 -2.55
C THR A 144 8.83 -25.92 -1.33
N SER A 145 9.10 -26.44 -0.14
CA SER A 145 8.66 -25.82 1.10
C SER A 145 9.24 -24.40 1.21
N LEU A 146 8.35 -23.40 1.16
CA LEU A 146 8.65 -22.02 1.48
C LEU A 146 8.26 -21.77 2.94
N GLN A 147 9.23 -21.39 3.75
CA GLN A 147 8.96 -20.92 5.11
C GLN A 147 9.11 -19.40 5.15
N ARG A 148 8.01 -18.72 5.50
CA ARG A 148 7.99 -17.27 5.73
C ARG A 148 8.00 -17.00 7.23
N GLN A 149 8.90 -16.12 7.67
CA GLN A 149 8.95 -15.63 9.04
C GLN A 149 8.96 -14.10 9.07
N GLN A 150 8.26 -13.52 10.06
CA GLN A 150 8.32 -12.09 10.35
C GLN A 150 9.26 -11.88 11.53
N VAL A 151 10.19 -10.94 11.37
CA VAL A 151 11.20 -10.62 12.39
C VAL A 151 11.06 -9.15 12.76
N HIS A 152 10.82 -8.90 14.04
CA HIS A 152 10.87 -7.57 14.63
C HIS A 152 12.27 -7.28 15.13
N CYS A 153 12.82 -6.12 14.78
CA CYS A 153 14.11 -5.68 15.30
C CYS A 153 13.87 -4.65 16.40
N SER A 154 13.82 -5.07 17.67
CA SER A 154 13.81 -4.12 18.78
C SER A 154 15.23 -3.60 19.03
N LEU A 155 15.40 -2.28 19.13
CA LEU A 155 16.64 -1.68 19.64
C LEU A 155 16.87 -2.17 21.07
N ASP A 156 18.07 -2.67 21.35
CA ASP A 156 18.49 -2.97 22.72
C ASP A 156 18.84 -1.65 23.41
N PRO A 157 18.08 -1.21 24.42
CA PRO A 157 18.34 0.05 25.11
C PRO A 157 19.70 0.07 25.84
N SER A 158 20.34 -1.09 26.05
CA SER A 158 21.67 -1.17 26.64
C SER A 158 22.81 -0.75 25.70
N LEU A 159 22.55 -0.58 24.40
CA LEU A 159 23.53 -0.16 23.40
C LEU A 159 23.45 1.34 23.07
N ILE A 160 22.57 2.10 23.74
CA ILE A 160 22.51 3.56 23.58
C ILE A 160 23.61 4.19 24.44
N PRO A 161 24.69 4.76 23.86
CA PRO A 161 25.70 5.44 24.66
C PRO A 161 25.05 6.60 25.41
N SER A 162 25.23 6.64 26.73
CA SER A 162 24.80 7.77 27.56
C SER A 162 25.53 9.03 27.08
N ALA A 163 24.75 10.00 26.61
CA ALA A 163 25.23 11.35 26.29
C ALA A 163 25.65 12.10 27.56
#